data_AF-A0A9W6UC33-F1
#
_entry.id   AF-A0A9W6UC33-F1
#
_cell.length_a   1.000
_cell.length_b   1.000
_cell.length_c   1.000
_cell.angle_alpha   90.00
_cell.angle_beta   90.00
_cell.angle_gamma   90.00
#
_symmetry.space_group_name_H-M   'P 1'
#
loop_
_entity.id
_entity.type
_entity.pdbx_description
1 polymer ?
#
loop_
_entity_poly.entity_id
_entity_poly.type
_entity_poly.pdbx_seq_one_letter_code
_entity_poly.pdbx_strand_id
1 'polypeptide(L)'
;MCFNCRIEPCSHSGPCEQGVCSCVEDGIFCSKHCHCVHEECTIFFPGCQCQRGRCRTKACPCFCAGRECDLDLCKVCCADEIAARENGEAYDSNADKSKDEKHQTSCQNRSIALGKQKHVRMGRSNLSAAGWGLFVDEFVAKDEFIIEYIGEMVSQEEADRRGAVYDKVDRRCDNTLA
;
A
#
# COMPACT_ATOMS: atom_id res chain seq x y z
N MET A 1 -2.33 15.78 -4.70
CA MET A 1 -2.57 14.68 -3.76
C MET A 1 -2.54 15.29 -2.38
N CYS A 2 -3.61 15.12 -1.59
CA CYS A 2 -3.77 15.80 -0.31
C CYS A 2 -2.70 15.31 0.69
N PHE A 3 -1.94 16.24 1.25
CA PHE A 3 -0.80 16.01 2.15
C PHE A 3 -1.21 15.72 3.61
N ASN A 4 -2.50 15.58 3.91
CA ASN A 4 -3.00 15.07 5.19
C ASN A 4 -3.37 13.60 5.04
N CYS A 5 -2.36 12.74 5.01
CA CYS A 5 -2.48 11.29 4.80
C CYS A 5 -2.90 10.53 6.08
N ARG A 6 -3.65 11.17 6.98
CA ARG A 6 -4.20 10.49 8.15
C ARG A 6 -5.67 10.22 7.90
N ILE A 7 -5.98 8.97 7.60
CA ILE A 7 -7.36 8.51 7.56
C ILE A 7 -7.85 8.44 9.00
N GLU A 8 -8.72 9.36 9.38
CA GLU A 8 -9.38 9.33 10.69
C GLU A 8 -10.73 8.60 10.58
N PRO A 9 -10.97 7.58 11.42
CA PRO A 9 -12.25 6.89 11.42
C PRO A 9 -13.39 7.83 11.79
N CYS A 10 -14.45 7.89 10.96
CA CYS A 10 -15.63 8.66 11.31
C CYS A 10 -16.32 8.11 12.58
N SER A 11 -16.97 9.00 13.32
CA SER A 11 -17.79 8.67 14.49
C SER A 11 -18.98 9.62 14.54
N HIS A 12 -20.15 9.12 14.16
CA HIS A 12 -21.40 9.88 14.11
C HIS A 12 -22.60 8.94 14.27
N SER A 13 -23.75 9.50 14.60
CA SER A 13 -25.04 8.82 14.53
C SER A 13 -25.67 9.00 13.15
N GLY A 14 -26.51 8.06 12.73
CA GLY A 14 -27.18 8.10 11.42
C GLY A 14 -26.30 7.69 10.24
N PRO A 15 -26.82 7.82 9.01
CA PRO A 15 -26.15 7.35 7.79
C PRO A 15 -24.91 8.19 7.43
N CYS A 16 -24.01 7.60 6.66
CA CYS A 16 -22.84 8.31 6.13
C CYS A 16 -23.22 9.22 4.97
N GLU A 17 -23.61 10.45 5.28
CA GLU A 17 -24.02 11.48 4.32
C GLU A 17 -23.24 12.79 4.48
N GLN A 18 -23.41 13.70 3.51
CA GLN A 18 -22.76 15.02 3.52
C GLN A 18 -23.19 15.85 4.74
N GLY A 19 -22.24 16.44 5.46
CA GLY A 19 -22.50 17.23 6.67
C GLY A 19 -22.72 16.39 7.93
N VAL A 20 -22.65 15.06 7.82
CA VAL A 20 -22.77 14.11 8.94
C VAL A 20 -21.48 13.30 9.11
N CYS A 21 -20.91 12.81 8.00
CA CYS A 21 -19.77 11.91 8.02
C CYS A 21 -18.50 12.57 7.49
N SER A 22 -17.44 12.59 8.31
CA SER A 22 -16.12 13.09 7.91
C SER A 22 -15.53 12.35 6.70
N CYS A 23 -15.74 11.04 6.58
CA CYS A 23 -15.25 10.28 5.42
C CYS A 23 -15.87 10.76 4.11
N VAL A 24 -17.17 11.12 4.11
CA VAL A 24 -17.84 11.68 2.94
C VAL A 24 -17.26 13.06 2.59
N GLU A 25 -17.02 13.90 3.62
CA GLU A 25 -16.45 15.23 3.43
C GLU A 25 -15.02 15.19 2.89
N ASP A 26 -14.21 14.24 3.36
CA ASP A 26 -12.84 14.03 2.90
C ASP A 26 -12.75 13.32 1.55
N GLY A 27 -13.88 12.86 1.00
CA GLY A 27 -13.92 12.12 -0.26
C GLY A 27 -13.23 10.75 -0.18
N ILE A 28 -13.24 10.12 1.00
CA ILE A 28 -12.63 8.81 1.26
C ILE A 28 -13.70 7.77 1.61
N PHE A 29 -13.43 6.51 1.30
CA PHE A 29 -14.33 5.41 1.70
C PHE A 29 -14.25 5.15 3.21
N CYS A 30 -15.38 4.82 3.83
CA CYS A 30 -15.37 4.27 5.18
C CYS A 30 -14.60 2.94 5.18
N SER A 31 -13.86 2.71 6.26
CA SER A 31 -13.10 1.47 6.49
C SER A 31 -13.69 0.69 7.66
N LYS A 32 -13.21 -0.54 7.86
CA LYS A 32 -13.56 -1.40 9.02
C LYS A 32 -13.24 -0.78 10.39
N HIS A 33 -12.46 0.30 10.42
CA HIS A 33 -12.11 1.01 11.65
C HIS A 33 -13.07 2.16 11.97
N CYS A 34 -13.95 2.54 11.03
CA CYS A 34 -14.98 3.57 11.25
C CYS A 34 -16.06 3.10 12.23
N HIS A 35 -16.66 4.04 12.96
CA HIS A 35 -17.69 3.74 13.96
C HIS A 35 -19.13 3.93 13.44
N CYS A 36 -19.30 4.13 12.14
CA CYS A 36 -20.61 4.10 11.48
C CYS A 36 -21.20 2.68 11.48
N VAL A 37 -22.52 2.56 11.33
CA VAL A 37 -23.17 1.27 11.13
C VAL A 37 -22.84 0.76 9.71
N HIS A 38 -21.90 -0.19 9.60
CA HIS A 38 -21.40 -0.66 8.30
C HIS A 38 -22.45 -1.30 7.39
N GLU A 39 -23.46 -1.97 7.96
CA GLU A 39 -24.56 -2.59 7.19
C GLU A 39 -25.41 -1.55 6.44
N GLU A 40 -25.47 -0.32 6.96
CA GLU A 40 -26.22 0.80 6.39
C GLU A 40 -25.29 1.81 5.69
N CYS A 41 -23.97 1.59 5.72
CA CYS A 41 -22.98 2.51 5.19
C CYS A 41 -22.80 2.32 3.68
N THR A 42 -23.28 3.29 2.90
CA THR A 42 -23.22 3.28 1.42
C THR A 42 -21.81 3.49 0.86
N ILE A 43 -20.90 4.07 1.65
CA ILE A 43 -19.51 4.37 1.25
C ILE A 43 -18.49 3.43 1.91
N PHE A 44 -18.94 2.35 2.57
CA PHE A 44 -18.03 1.36 3.14
C PHE A 44 -17.29 0.62 2.02
N PHE A 45 -15.97 0.53 2.12
CA PHE A 45 -15.19 -0.19 1.12
C PHE A 45 -15.28 -1.71 1.34
N PRO A 46 -15.86 -2.49 0.41
CA PRO A 46 -16.16 -3.90 0.65
C PRO A 46 -14.97 -4.85 0.45
N GLY A 47 -13.83 -4.37 -0.07
CA GLY A 47 -12.74 -5.24 -0.51
C GLY A 47 -12.89 -5.71 -1.95
N CYS A 48 -12.18 -6.77 -2.33
CA CYS A 48 -12.29 -7.39 -3.64
C CYS A 48 -12.64 -8.88 -3.55
N GLN A 49 -13.26 -9.40 -4.61
CA GLN A 49 -13.54 -10.83 -4.80
C GLN A 49 -12.69 -11.42 -5.93
N CYS A 50 -11.48 -10.88 -6.11
CA CYS A 50 -10.59 -11.29 -7.19
C CYS A 50 -10.10 -12.73 -6.97
N GLN A 51 -9.89 -13.44 -8.07
CA GLN A 51 -9.14 -14.69 -8.05
C GLN A 51 -7.67 -14.43 -7.67
N ARG A 52 -7.01 -15.45 -7.13
CA ARG A 52 -5.60 -15.40 -6.72
C ARG A 52 -4.72 -14.89 -7.86
N GLY A 53 -3.70 -14.10 -7.53
CA GLY A 53 -2.78 -13.49 -8.49
C GLY A 53 -3.33 -12.35 -9.35
N ARG A 54 -4.63 -12.01 -9.30
CA ARG A 54 -5.23 -11.00 -10.20
C ARG A 54 -5.39 -9.59 -9.62
N CYS A 55 -4.89 -9.34 -8.42
CA CYS A 55 -5.08 -8.07 -7.71
C CYS A 55 -4.12 -6.94 -8.15
N ARG A 56 -3.42 -7.06 -9.29
CA ARG A 56 -2.45 -6.07 -9.78
C ARG A 56 -2.92 -5.26 -11.00
N THR A 57 -4.21 -5.31 -11.31
CA THR A 57 -4.79 -4.58 -12.44
C THR A 57 -5.95 -3.72 -11.97
N LYS A 58 -6.33 -2.70 -12.75
CA LYS A 58 -7.50 -1.86 -12.47
C LYS A 58 -8.84 -2.62 -12.47
N ALA A 59 -8.86 -3.89 -12.88
CA ALA A 59 -10.03 -4.76 -12.71
C ALA A 59 -10.28 -5.13 -11.23
N CYS A 60 -9.25 -5.07 -10.39
CA CYS A 60 -9.39 -5.26 -8.94
C CYS A 60 -9.83 -3.95 -8.27
N PRO A 61 -10.95 -3.91 -7.53
CA PRO A 61 -11.40 -2.71 -6.82
C PRO A 61 -10.37 -2.15 -5.83
N CYS A 62 -9.65 -3.03 -5.10
CA CYS A 62 -8.58 -2.61 -4.18
C CYS A 62 -7.48 -1.86 -4.93
N PHE A 63 -6.95 -2.47 -6.00
CA PHE A 63 -5.89 -1.89 -6.80
C PHE A 63 -6.32 -0.60 -7.49
N CYS A 64 -7.54 -0.56 -8.05
CA CYS A 64 -8.09 0.63 -8.68
C CYS A 64 -8.27 1.79 -7.70
N ALA A 65 -8.59 1.49 -6.43
CA ALA A 65 -8.72 2.48 -5.36
C ALA A 65 -7.39 2.87 -4.72
N GLY A 66 -6.25 2.34 -5.19
CA GLY A 66 -4.94 2.59 -4.58
C GLY A 66 -4.80 2.01 -3.17
N ARG A 67 -5.50 0.90 -2.87
CA ARG A 67 -5.48 0.22 -1.57
C ARG A 67 -4.92 -1.19 -1.71
N GLU A 68 -4.17 -1.64 -0.70
CA GLU A 68 -3.84 -3.06 -0.58
C GLU A 68 -5.08 -3.88 -0.22
N CYS A 69 -5.05 -5.17 -0.54
CA CYS A 69 -6.08 -6.09 -0.10
C CYS A 69 -6.06 -6.21 1.43
N ASP A 70 -7.24 -6.34 2.02
CA ASP A 70 -7.44 -6.49 3.47
C ASP A 70 -7.87 -7.92 3.78
N LEU A 71 -7.27 -8.58 4.76
CA LEU A 71 -7.61 -9.97 5.13
C LEU A 71 -9.04 -10.13 5.65
N ASP A 72 -9.59 -9.07 6.25
CA ASP A 72 -10.93 -9.10 6.82
C ASP A 72 -12.01 -8.95 5.74
N LEU A 73 -11.63 -8.44 4.55
CA LEU A 73 -12.57 -8.15 3.46
C LEU A 73 -12.32 -9.03 2.21
N CYS A 74 -11.07 -9.24 1.83
CA CYS A 74 -10.66 -9.87 0.57
C CYS A 74 -10.46 -11.38 0.73
N LYS A 75 -11.53 -12.10 1.07
CA LYS A 75 -11.48 -13.52 1.46
C LYS A 75 -11.03 -14.48 0.34
N VAL A 76 -11.23 -14.13 -0.93
CA VAL A 76 -10.91 -15.00 -2.07
C VAL A 76 -9.43 -14.95 -2.43
N CYS A 77 -8.90 -13.77 -2.75
CA CYS A 77 -7.51 -13.63 -3.15
C CYS A 77 -6.53 -13.86 -2.00
N CYS A 78 -6.95 -13.61 -0.75
CA CYS A 78 -6.12 -13.78 0.44
C CYS A 78 -6.37 -15.11 1.19
N ALA A 79 -7.08 -16.06 0.58
CA ALA A 79 -7.48 -17.31 1.25
C ALA A 79 -6.30 -18.07 1.88
N ASP A 80 -5.14 -18.13 1.22
CA ASP A 80 -3.97 -18.86 1.73
C ASP A 80 -3.33 -18.16 2.94
N GLU A 81 -3.28 -16.83 2.94
CA GLU A 81 -2.79 -16.02 4.06
C GLU A 81 -3.74 -16.13 5.26
N ILE A 82 -5.05 -16.15 5.02
CA ILE A 82 -6.06 -16.36 6.05
C ILE A 82 -5.92 -17.74 6.68
N ALA A 83 -5.80 -18.80 5.86
CA ALA A 83 -5.64 -20.17 6.34
C ALA A 83 -4.36 -20.34 7.17
N ALA A 84 -3.23 -19.81 6.71
CA ALA A 84 -1.98 -19.85 7.46
C ALA A 84 -2.11 -19.15 8.83
N ARG A 85 -2.78 -17.98 8.86
CA ARG A 85 -3.05 -17.24 10.11
C ARG A 85 -3.93 -18.03 11.07
N GLU A 86 -4.99 -18.68 10.57
CA GLU A 86 -5.91 -19.49 11.38
C GLU A 86 -5.22 -20.74 11.96
N ASN A 87 -4.30 -21.35 11.21
CA ASN A 87 -3.51 -22.49 11.65
C ASN A 87 -2.33 -22.12 12.58
N GLY A 88 -2.06 -20.83 12.77
CA GLY A 88 -0.90 -20.35 13.54
C GLY A 88 0.44 -20.59 12.83
N GLU A 89 0.42 -20.73 11.51
CA GLU A 89 1.58 -21.01 10.67
C GLU A 89 2.19 -19.72 10.14
N ALA A 90 3.51 -19.74 9.91
CA ALA A 90 4.16 -18.66 9.19
C ALA A 90 3.70 -18.70 7.73
N TYR A 91 3.03 -17.64 7.29
CA TYR A 91 2.62 -17.51 5.89
C TYR A 91 3.85 -17.22 5.02
N ASP A 92 4.26 -18.20 4.23
CA ASP A 92 5.29 -18.04 3.21
C ASP A 92 4.67 -17.97 1.82
N SER A 93 4.56 -16.76 1.28
CA SER A 93 4.06 -16.55 -0.08
C SER A 93 4.99 -17.05 -1.19
N ASN A 94 6.22 -17.39 -0.85
CA ASN A 94 7.22 -17.96 -1.76
C ASN A 94 7.27 -19.50 -1.67
N ALA A 95 6.51 -20.12 -0.76
CA ALA A 95 6.44 -21.57 -0.62
C ALA A 95 5.79 -22.25 -1.83
N ASP A 96 5.05 -21.49 -2.63
CA ASP A 96 4.44 -21.97 -3.88
C ASP A 96 5.42 -21.97 -5.07
N LYS A 97 6.58 -22.59 -4.88
CA LYS A 97 7.49 -22.99 -5.97
C LYS A 97 7.29 -24.45 -6.37
N SER A 98 6.09 -24.99 -6.12
CA SER A 98 5.71 -26.27 -6.71
C SER A 98 5.65 -26.09 -8.23
N LYS A 99 6.28 -26.99 -8.99
CA LYS A 99 6.45 -26.92 -10.46
C LYS A 99 5.14 -27.15 -11.24
N ASP A 100 3.99 -26.88 -10.63
CA ASP A 100 2.69 -26.99 -11.27
C ASP A 100 2.18 -25.59 -11.61
N GLU A 101 2.16 -25.27 -12.92
CA GLU A 101 1.66 -24.01 -13.50
C GLU A 101 0.19 -23.67 -13.14
N LYS A 102 -0.47 -24.51 -12.34
CA LYS A 102 -1.85 -24.38 -11.88
C LYS A 102 -1.99 -23.88 -10.44
N HIS A 103 -0.92 -23.80 -9.65
CA HIS A 103 -1.01 -23.17 -8.34
C HIS A 103 -0.97 -21.65 -8.53
N GLN A 104 -2.16 -21.06 -8.47
CA GLN A 104 -2.34 -19.62 -8.68
C GLN A 104 -1.62 -18.89 -7.56
N THR A 105 -0.59 -18.12 -7.92
CA THR A 105 0.16 -17.26 -7.01
C THR A 105 -0.78 -16.53 -6.05
N SER A 106 -0.39 -16.46 -4.78
CA SER A 106 -1.14 -15.76 -3.74
C SER A 106 -1.45 -14.29 -4.09
N CYS A 107 -2.28 -13.61 -3.27
CA CYS A 107 -2.59 -12.20 -3.51
C CYS A 107 -1.31 -11.34 -3.71
N GLN A 108 -1.20 -10.72 -4.88
CA GLN A 108 -0.05 -9.88 -5.25
C GLN A 108 -0.24 -8.39 -4.90
N ASN A 109 -1.29 -8.04 -4.14
CA ASN A 109 -1.61 -6.68 -3.70
C ASN A 109 -1.58 -6.58 -2.16
N ARG A 110 -0.55 -7.18 -1.57
CA ARG A 110 -0.29 -7.29 -0.12
C ARG A 110 1.20 -7.10 0.20
N SER A 111 2.00 -6.67 -0.77
CA SER A 111 3.47 -6.70 -0.66
C SER A 111 4.00 -5.76 0.42
N ILE A 112 3.34 -4.61 0.64
CA ILE A 112 3.69 -3.66 1.70
C ILE A 112 3.27 -4.24 3.06
N ALA A 113 2.01 -4.67 3.22
CA ALA A 113 1.53 -5.24 4.48
C ALA A 113 2.29 -6.51 4.91
N LEU A 114 2.86 -7.25 3.95
CA LEU A 114 3.68 -8.43 4.21
C LEU A 114 5.18 -8.14 4.27
N GLY A 115 5.60 -6.88 4.06
CA GLY A 115 7.02 -6.50 4.06
C GLY A 115 7.86 -7.20 2.98
N LYS A 116 7.26 -7.60 1.86
CA LYS A 116 7.92 -8.36 0.78
C LYS A 116 8.74 -7.45 -0.12
N GLN A 117 9.79 -6.87 0.42
CA GLN A 117 10.74 -6.08 -0.35
C GLN A 117 11.77 -6.95 -1.08
N LYS A 118 12.24 -6.46 -2.21
CA LYS A 118 13.35 -7.00 -2.98
C LYS A 118 14.66 -6.78 -2.24
N HIS A 119 15.65 -7.62 -2.54
CA HIS A 119 16.98 -7.42 -1.98
C HIS A 119 17.67 -6.25 -2.69
N VAL A 120 17.90 -5.17 -1.93
CA VAL A 120 18.54 -3.94 -2.43
C VAL A 120 19.94 -3.76 -1.85
N ARG A 121 20.86 -3.22 -2.65
CA ARG A 121 22.23 -2.88 -2.26
C ARG A 121 22.54 -1.42 -2.52
N MET A 122 23.29 -0.82 -1.60
CA MET A 122 23.81 0.54 -1.78
C MET A 122 25.13 0.49 -2.57
N GLY A 123 25.30 1.39 -3.53
CA GLY A 123 26.52 1.48 -4.33
C GLY A 123 26.76 2.90 -4.84
N ARG A 124 27.94 3.15 -5.40
CA ARG A 124 28.22 4.42 -6.07
C ARG A 124 27.47 4.45 -7.41
N SER A 125 26.77 5.55 -7.66
CA SER A 125 26.13 5.74 -8.94
C SER A 125 27.19 5.95 -10.03
N ASN A 126 26.90 5.45 -11.24
CA ASN A 126 27.71 5.72 -12.43
C ASN A 126 27.44 7.14 -12.97
N LEU A 127 26.38 7.81 -12.50
CA LEU A 127 26.10 9.21 -12.77
C LEU A 127 26.97 10.08 -11.87
N SER A 128 27.85 10.88 -12.48
CA SER A 128 28.82 11.73 -11.80
C SER A 128 28.19 12.74 -10.83
N ALA A 129 26.92 13.10 -11.02
CA ALA A 129 26.17 14.03 -10.17
C ALA A 129 25.39 13.37 -9.01
N ALA A 130 25.16 12.06 -9.03
CA ALA A 130 24.21 11.40 -8.12
C ALA A 130 24.85 10.83 -6.85
N GLY A 131 26.18 10.67 -6.81
CA GLY A 131 26.88 10.17 -5.61
C GLY A 131 26.57 8.70 -5.28
N TRP A 132 25.60 8.46 -4.40
CA TRP A 132 25.17 7.12 -3.97
C TRP A 132 23.83 6.75 -4.61
N GLY A 133 23.66 5.46 -4.92
CA GLY A 133 22.44 4.90 -5.49
C GLY A 133 22.05 3.57 -4.83
N LEU A 134 20.82 3.16 -5.10
CA LEU A 134 20.25 1.89 -4.67
C LEU A 134 20.11 0.96 -5.88
N PHE A 135 20.58 -0.27 -5.76
CA PHE A 135 20.63 -1.27 -6.83
C PHE A 135 19.88 -2.53 -6.41
N VAL A 136 19.27 -3.22 -7.37
CA VAL A 136 18.61 -4.52 -7.16
C VAL A 136 19.41 -5.58 -7.91
N ASP A 137 19.64 -6.72 -7.28
CA ASP A 137 20.47 -7.80 -7.84
C ASP A 137 19.68 -8.88 -8.58
N GLU A 138 18.36 -8.83 -8.45
CA GLU A 138 17.42 -9.76 -9.05
C GLU A 138 16.65 -9.10 -10.19
N PHE A 139 16.11 -9.94 -11.07
CA PHE A 139 15.20 -9.47 -12.11
C PHE A 139 13.94 -8.90 -11.45
N VAL A 140 13.55 -7.69 -11.87
CA VAL A 140 12.31 -7.04 -11.47
C VAL A 140 11.43 -6.89 -12.71
N ALA A 141 10.27 -7.53 -12.69
CA ALA A 141 9.29 -7.40 -13.75
C ALA A 141 8.63 -6.02 -13.72
N LYS A 142 8.02 -5.62 -14.84
CA LYS A 142 7.24 -4.38 -14.89
C LYS A 142 6.14 -4.38 -13.81
N ASP A 143 5.97 -3.21 -13.17
CA ASP A 143 4.99 -2.94 -12.12
C ASP A 143 5.18 -3.80 -10.84
N GLU A 144 6.30 -4.52 -10.71
CA GLU A 144 6.60 -5.34 -9.53
C GLU A 144 7.05 -4.48 -8.35
N PHE A 145 6.62 -4.86 -7.16
CA PHE A 145 6.97 -4.16 -5.93
C PHE A 145 8.47 -4.36 -5.62
N ILE A 146 9.16 -3.25 -5.31
CA ILE A 146 10.59 -3.25 -4.97
C ILE A 146 10.74 -3.05 -3.46
N ILE A 147 10.41 -1.87 -2.95
CA ILE A 147 10.59 -1.52 -1.54
C ILE A 147 9.63 -0.39 -1.18
N GLU A 148 9.25 -0.34 0.09
CA GLU A 148 8.52 0.79 0.65
C GLU A 148 9.47 1.95 0.96
N TYR A 149 9.07 3.17 0.61
CA TYR A 149 9.80 4.35 1.03
C TYR A 149 9.38 4.72 2.46
N ILE A 150 10.28 4.49 3.41
CA ILE A 150 10.04 4.75 4.84
C ILE A 150 10.76 6.04 5.25
N GLY A 151 10.06 6.89 6.01
CA GLY A 151 10.61 8.14 6.52
C GLY A 151 9.81 8.67 7.71
N GLU A 152 10.27 9.79 8.27
CA GLU A 152 9.57 10.49 9.34
C GLU A 152 8.30 11.15 8.79
N MET A 153 7.16 10.97 9.46
CA MET A 153 5.94 11.69 9.17
C MET A 153 6.03 13.09 9.80
N VAL A 154 6.19 14.10 8.97
CA VAL A 154 6.30 15.51 9.39
C VAL A 154 5.14 16.34 8.84
N SER A 155 4.79 17.42 9.54
CA SER A 155 3.80 18.38 9.02
C SER A 155 4.35 19.10 7.78
N GLN A 156 3.45 19.69 6.98
CA GLN A 156 3.86 20.47 5.81
C GLN A 156 4.79 21.63 6.22
N GLU A 157 4.48 22.33 7.31
CA GLU A 157 5.30 23.43 7.82
C GLU A 157 6.71 22.97 8.20
N GLU A 158 6.83 21.80 8.84
CA GLU A 158 8.13 21.23 9.21
C GLU A 158 8.89 20.74 7.97
N ALA A 159 8.20 20.16 6.99
CA ALA A 159 8.79 19.78 5.71
C ALA A 159 9.34 21.01 4.97
N ASP A 160 8.58 22.11 4.93
CA ASP A 160 9.00 23.35 4.26
C ASP A 160 10.18 24.01 5.00
N ARG A 161 10.16 24.01 6.34
CA ARG A 161 11.26 24.52 7.16
C ARG A 161 12.56 23.74 6.91
N ARG A 162 12.48 22.41 6.84
CA ARG A 162 13.61 21.52 6.51
C ARG A 162 14.04 21.71 5.05
N GLY A 163 13.09 21.82 4.13
CA GLY A 163 13.33 22.08 2.70
C GLY A 163 14.17 23.33 2.49
N ALA A 164 13.81 24.45 3.12
CA ALA A 164 14.58 25.70 3.02
C ALA A 164 16.04 25.58 3.51
N VAL A 165 16.34 24.63 4.39
CA VAL A 165 17.72 24.30 4.78
C VAL A 165 18.38 23.42 3.72
N TYR A 166 17.70 22.36 3.26
CA TYR A 166 18.22 21.44 2.24
C TYR A 166 18.56 22.13 0.91
N ASP A 167 17.82 23.17 0.53
CA ASP A 167 18.07 24.00 -0.65
C ASP A 167 19.42 24.71 -0.57
N LYS A 168 19.79 25.15 0.63
CA LYS A 168 21.03 25.90 0.87
C LYS A 168 22.26 25.01 0.89
N VAL A 169 22.09 23.72 1.19
CA VAL A 169 23.19 22.75 1.25
C VAL A 169 23.23 21.78 0.06
N ASP A 170 22.38 21.99 -0.95
CA ASP A 170 22.29 21.16 -2.17
C ASP A 170 22.18 19.66 -1.86
N ARG A 171 21.34 19.33 -0.86
CA ARG A 171 21.10 17.97 -0.36
C ARG A 171 19.63 17.60 -0.39
N ARG A 172 18.87 18.14 -1.33
CA ARG A 172 17.56 17.57 -1.61
C ARG A 172 17.76 16.14 -2.09
N CYS A 173 16.96 15.22 -1.57
CA CYS A 173 16.67 13.99 -2.31
C CYS A 173 15.80 14.42 -3.50
N ASP A 174 16.43 14.96 -4.54
CA ASP A 174 15.72 15.41 -5.73
C ASP A 174 15.15 14.19 -6.46
N ASN A 175 13.83 14.12 -6.52
CA ASN A 175 13.08 13.13 -7.31
C ASN A 175 13.08 13.51 -8.81
N THR A 176 14.22 13.88 -9.37
CA THR A 176 14.35 14.04 -10.83
C THR A 176 14.63 12.68 -11.44
N LEU A 177 13.57 11.90 -11.66
CA LEU A 177 13.59 10.80 -12.63
C LEU A 177 13.68 11.44 -14.02
N ALA A 178 14.83 11.31 -14.67
CA ALA A 178 14.99 11.50 -16.11
C ALA A 178 14.60 10.21 -16.86
#